data_AF-A0A8S3F3I8-F1
#
_entry.id   AF-A0A8S3F3I8-F1
#
_cell.length_a   1.000
_cell.length_b   1.000
_cell.length_c   1.000
_cell.angle_alpha   90.00
_cell.angle_beta   90.00
_cell.angle_gamma   90.00
#
_symmetry.space_group_name_H-M   'P 1'
#
loop_
_entity.id
_entity.type
_entity.pdbx_description
1 polymer ?
#
loop_
_entity_poly.entity_id
_entity_poly.type
_entity_poly.pdbx_seq_one_letter_code
_entity_poly.pdbx_strand_id
1 'polypeptide(L)' 'SSEREEEGDSLGRIFRNMVTINRTSSERLPSSSTCFNLLKLPNYKTRRILMDKLRYAIKANAGFELS' A
#
# COMPACT_ATOMS: atom_id res chain seq x y z
N SER A 1 10.15 25.56 41.53
CA SER A 1 10.06 25.87 40.10
C SER A 1 10.88 24.89 39.30
N SER A 2 10.25 24.29 38.29
CA SER A 2 10.90 23.65 37.13
C SER A 2 11.38 22.21 37.33
N GLU A 3 10.43 21.28 37.34
CA GLU A 3 10.62 19.98 36.70
C GLU A 3 10.93 20.25 35.21
N ARG A 4 12.17 20.04 34.78
CA ARG A 4 12.51 19.91 33.36
C ARG A 4 13.08 18.52 33.17
N GLU A 5 12.20 17.64 32.71
CA GLU A 5 12.49 16.27 32.34
C GLU A 5 13.55 16.23 31.24
N GLU A 6 14.52 15.36 31.50
CA GLU A 6 15.69 15.06 30.70
C GLU A 6 15.27 14.51 29.32
N GLU A 7 15.91 15.04 28.28
CA GLU A 7 15.62 14.84 26.85
C GLU A 7 15.82 13.37 26.42
N GLY A 8 14.82 12.53 26.70
CA GLY A 8 14.78 11.10 26.37
C GLY A 8 14.35 10.76 24.95
N ASP A 9 14.53 11.63 23.97
CA ASP A 9 13.85 11.49 22.67
C ASP A 9 14.63 10.75 21.57
N SER A 10 15.73 10.06 21.92
CA SER A 10 16.38 9.13 20.97
C SER A 10 15.46 7.95 20.65
N LEU A 11 14.78 7.40 21.66
CA LEU A 11 13.76 6.37 21.47
C LEU A 11 12.58 6.91 20.63
N GLY A 12 12.10 8.12 20.91
CA GLY A 12 11.03 8.77 20.15
C GLY A 12 11.34 8.91 18.64
N ARG A 13 12.60 9.13 18.29
CA ARG A 13 13.07 9.19 16.89
C ARG A 13 13.15 7.81 16.21
N ILE A 14 13.51 6.76 16.95
CA ILE A 14 13.57 5.38 16.44
C ILE A 14 12.15 4.80 16.30
N PHE A 15 11.24 5.11 17.24
CA PHE A 15 9.83 4.75 17.15
C PHE A 15 9.13 5.40 15.96
N ARG A 16 9.52 6.62 15.57
CA ARG A 16 8.96 7.31 14.39
C ARG A 16 9.36 6.68 13.06
N ASN A 17 10.54 6.06 12.98
CA ASN A 17 10.96 5.29 11.80
C ASN A 17 10.29 3.90 11.72
N MET A 18 9.79 3.38 12.84
CA MET A 18 9.20 2.03 12.91
C MET A 18 7.67 2.02 12.72
N VAL A 19 7.02 3.19 12.64
CA VAL A 19 5.67 3.34 12.07
C VAL A 19 5.79 3.27 10.54
N THR A 20 6.31 2.16 10.03
CA THR A 20 6.17 1.76 8.64
C THR A 20 4.69 1.49 8.44
N ILE A 21 4.00 2.54 8.00
CA ILE A 21 2.62 2.54 7.55
C ILE A 21 2.46 1.31 6.65
N ASN A 22 1.76 0.29 7.16
CA ASN A 22 1.18 -0.75 6.32
C ASN A 22 0.11 -0.06 5.49
N ARG A 23 0.52 0.67 4.44
CA ARG A 23 -0.37 1.21 3.42
C ARG A 23 -0.95 0.00 2.75
N THR A 24 -2.13 -0.37 3.24
CA THR A 24 -2.79 -1.60 2.89
C THR A 24 -2.82 -1.71 1.36
N SER A 25 -2.41 -2.86 0.85
CA SER A 25 -2.38 -3.21 -0.56
C SER A 25 -3.71 -2.99 -1.31
N SER A 26 -4.79 -2.66 -0.60
CA SER A 26 -6.12 -2.38 -1.12
C SER A 26 -6.22 -1.15 -2.05
N GLU A 27 -5.27 -0.20 -1.97
CA GLU A 27 -5.25 0.94 -2.89
C GLU A 27 -4.64 0.62 -4.25
N ARG A 28 -3.76 -0.40 -4.31
CA ARG A 28 -3.04 -0.78 -5.53
C ARG A 28 -4.00 -1.35 -6.57
N LEU A 29 -3.72 -1.05 -7.84
CA LEU A 29 -4.39 -1.67 -8.97
C LEU A 29 -3.84 -3.07 -9.22
N PRO A 30 -4.62 -3.94 -9.89
CA PRO A 30 -4.08 -5.20 -10.37
C PRO A 30 -2.95 -4.95 -11.39
N SER A 31 -1.94 -5.81 -11.40
CA SER A 31 -0.83 -5.80 -12.38
C SER A 31 -0.78 -7.12 -13.16
N SER A 32 -0.24 -7.13 -14.37
CA SER A 32 -0.15 -8.32 -15.21
C SER A 32 1.24 -8.49 -15.80
N SER A 33 1.66 -9.74 -15.97
CA SER A 33 2.84 -10.12 -16.72
C SER A 33 2.38 -10.86 -17.96
N THR A 34 2.30 -10.14 -19.08
CA THR A 34 1.83 -10.67 -20.37
C THR A 34 2.70 -11.83 -20.85
N CYS A 35 4.02 -11.76 -20.62
CA CYS A 35 4.97 -12.83 -20.96
C CYS A 35 4.68 -14.16 -20.25
N PHE A 36 3.98 -14.13 -19.11
CA PHE A 36 3.70 -15.30 -18.28
C PHE A 36 2.20 -15.59 -18.15
N ASN A 37 1.33 -14.83 -18.81
CA ASN A 37 -0.12 -14.89 -18.65
C ASN A 37 -0.57 -14.80 -17.18
N LEU A 38 0.16 -14.03 -16.35
CA LEU A 38 -0.14 -13.89 -14.93
C LEU A 38 -0.85 -12.57 -14.63
N LEU A 39 -1.91 -12.64 -13.83
CA LEU A 39 -2.60 -11.48 -13.27
C LEU A 39 -2.41 -11.45 -11.75
N LYS A 40 -1.66 -10.47 -11.26
CA LYS A 40 -1.41 -10.27 -9.83
C LYS A 40 -2.51 -9.41 -9.23
N LEU A 41 -3.24 -10.00 -8.29
CA LEU A 41 -4.31 -9.33 -7.57
C LEU A 41 -3.82 -8.95 -6.16
N PRO A 42 -3.88 -7.66 -5.79
CA PRO A 42 -3.76 -7.24 -4.40
C PRO A 42 -4.83 -7.88 -3.51
N ASN A 43 -4.57 -7.97 -2.21
CA ASN A 43 -5.54 -8.50 -1.26
C ASN A 43 -6.68 -7.49 -1.01
N TYR A 44 -7.71 -7.56 -1.87
CA TYR A 44 -8.90 -6.74 -1.75
C TYR A 44 -9.87 -7.30 -0.72
N LYS A 45 -10.32 -6.45 0.21
CA LYS A 45 -11.20 -6.84 1.32
C LYS A 45 -12.56 -7.38 0.90
N THR A 46 -13.07 -6.96 -0.26
CA THR A 46 -14.39 -7.37 -0.77
C THR A 46 -14.40 -7.58 -2.28
N ARG A 47 -15.32 -8.43 -2.76
CA ARG A 47 -15.53 -8.68 -4.19
C ARG A 47 -15.87 -7.41 -4.97
N ARG A 48 -16.66 -6.50 -4.36
CA ARG A 48 -17.06 -5.24 -4.98
C ARG A 48 -15.85 -4.36 -5.32
N ILE A 49 -14.94 -4.20 -4.36
CA ILE A 49 -13.70 -3.41 -4.55
C ILE A 49 -12.85 -4.03 -5.66
N LEU A 50 -12.69 -5.36 -5.67
CA LEU A 50 -11.96 -6.05 -6.73
C LEU A 50 -12.56 -5.77 -8.11
N MET A 51 -13.88 -5.90 -8.27
CA MET A 51 -14.54 -5.67 -9.55
C MET A 51 -14.40 -4.22 -10.03
N ASP A 52 -14.51 -3.26 -9.12
CA ASP A 52 -14.39 -1.83 -9.45
C ASP A 52 -12.96 -1.49 -9.90
N LYS A 53 -11.95 -1.98 -9.17
CA LYS A 53 -10.53 -1.79 -9.49
C LYS A 53 -10.11 -2.50 -10.77
N LEU A 54 -10.63 -3.71 -11.02
CA LEU A 54 -10.38 -4.47 -12.24
C LEU A 54 -11.00 -3.79 -13.46
N ARG A 55 -12.27 -3.34 -13.35
CA ARG A 55 -12.91 -2.56 -14.42
C ARG A 55 -12.15 -1.28 -14.72
N TYR A 56 -11.68 -0.59 -13.68
CA TYR A 56 -10.84 0.58 -13.85
C TYR A 56 -9.55 0.24 -14.61
N ALA A 57 -8.81 -0.78 -14.18
CA ALA A 57 -7.53 -1.16 -14.80
C ALA A 57 -7.66 -1.55 -16.28
N ILE A 58 -8.76 -2.21 -16.68
CA ILE A 58 -9.03 -2.58 -18.07
C ILE A 58 -9.41 -1.33 -18.90
N LYS A 59 -10.26 -0.45 -18.36
CA LYS A 59 -10.76 0.72 -19.09
C LYS A 59 -9.77 1.88 -19.18
N ALA A 60 -8.86 2.00 -18.23
CA ALA A 60 -7.90 3.10 -18.17
C ALA A 60 -6.82 3.03 -19.26
N ASN A 61 -6.81 1.99 -20.11
CA ASN A 61 -5.82 1.75 -21.17
C ASN A 61 -4.34 1.73 -20.70
N ALA A 62 -4.11 1.84 -19.39
CA ALA A 62 -2.82 1.74 -18.71
C ALA A 62 -2.35 0.29 -18.54
N GLY A 63 -3.17 -0.70 -18.92
CA GLY A 63 -2.72 -2.08 -19.09
C GLY A 63 -1.98 -2.64 -17.89
N PHE A 64 -2.63 -2.70 -16.72
CA PHE A 64 -2.09 -3.40 -15.54
C PHE A 64 -0.61 -3.09 -15.26
N GLU A 65 -0.24 -1.80 -15.27
CA GLU A 65 1.15 -1.28 -15.16
C GLU A 65 2.05 -2.22 -14.33
N LEU A 66 3.05 -2.78 -14.99
CA LEU A 66 3.86 -3.91 -14.53
C LEU A 66 4.42 -3.70 -13.12
N SER A 67 4.35 -4.74 -12.27
CA SER A 67 5.08 -4.82 -10.98
C SER A 67 6.47 -5.39 -11.16
#